data_AF-X2LJQ9-F1
#
_entry.id   AF-X2LJQ9-F1
#
_cell.length_a   1.000
_cell.length_b   1.000
_cell.length_c   1.000
_cell.angle_alpha   90.00
_cell.angle_beta   90.00
_cell.angle_gamma   90.00
#
_symmetry.space_group_name_H-M   'P 1'
#
loop_
_entity.id
_entity.type
_entity.pdbx_description
1 polymer ?
#
loop_
_entity_poly.entity_id
_entity_poly.type
_entity_poly.pdbx_seq_one_letter_code
_entity_poly.pdbx_strand_id
1 'polypeptide(L)'
;MVVRLQAVFHQVRLDLRRSWLHRRERAALCRLGEVLATTGPIDTPDMRRWKQEIDAGLGRIESLTRESRCSLEADRADLAIVARWMAPVVMLRGICTRLVLRHAKAAARRELRPSCEALGELAASRSDAAAPVSRQVAGVRAELARVLAERERWVAPYGGSAIPAGAVRAGVEASGFGRAVAGQLRSHLLPKAPALVGLAVGWWIANTYTDSHLRSALRSIGIGSGGTRVVSSSTYEAMSFWLPLLAAALCAYAGERIGGFYGLVRHSREAAMTGDPEAIDRSA
;
A
#
# COMPACT_ATOMS: atom_id res chain seq x y z
N MET A 1 -9.02 20.09 -38.54
CA MET A 1 -9.39 19.83 -37.13
C MET A 1 -9.35 18.34 -36.77
N VAL A 2 -9.91 17.45 -37.59
CA VAL A 2 -9.91 15.99 -37.37
C VAL A 2 -8.49 15.37 -37.25
N VAL A 3 -7.56 15.74 -38.14
CA VAL A 3 -6.17 15.23 -38.12
C VAL A 3 -5.41 15.57 -36.83
N ARG A 4 -5.67 16.75 -36.25
CA ARG A 4 -5.05 17.17 -34.99
C ARG A 4 -5.63 16.41 -33.79
N LEU A 5 -6.93 16.13 -33.78
CA LEU A 5 -7.57 15.30 -32.75
C LEU A 5 -7.03 13.86 -32.78
N GLN A 6 -6.81 13.30 -33.98
CA GLN A 6 -6.19 11.99 -34.14
C GLN A 6 -4.75 11.97 -33.59
N ALA A 7 -3.96 13.01 -33.88
CA ALA A 7 -2.61 13.14 -33.33
C ALA A 7 -2.60 13.27 -31.80
N VAL A 8 -3.55 14.01 -31.21
CA VAL A 8 -3.73 14.10 -29.75
C VAL A 8 -4.06 12.74 -29.14
N PHE A 9 -5.01 11.99 -29.72
CA PHE A 9 -5.37 10.67 -29.22
C PHE A 9 -4.19 9.68 -29.32
N HIS A 10 -3.44 9.70 -30.42
CA HIS A 10 -2.22 8.89 -30.55
C HIS A 10 -1.13 9.29 -29.58
N GLN A 11 -0.90 10.59 -29.35
CA GLN A 11 0.05 11.05 -28.34
C GLN A 11 -0.34 10.53 -26.95
N VAL A 12 -1.61 10.67 -26.53
CA VAL A 12 -2.09 10.16 -25.23
C VAL A 12 -1.92 8.65 -25.12
N ARG A 13 -2.27 7.90 -26.18
CA ARG A 13 -2.11 6.44 -26.21
C ARG A 13 -0.64 6.02 -26.08
N LEU A 14 0.27 6.71 -26.77
CA LEU A 14 1.70 6.45 -26.70
C LEU A 14 2.29 6.83 -25.34
N ASP A 15 1.84 7.91 -24.72
CA ASP A 15 2.26 8.33 -23.38
C ASP A 15 1.78 7.34 -22.30
N LEU A 16 0.56 6.81 -22.43
CA LEU A 16 0.06 5.72 -21.58
C LEU A 16 0.86 4.43 -21.77
N ARG A 17 1.13 4.04 -23.02
CA ARG A 17 1.94 2.86 -23.34
C ARG A 17 3.36 3.00 -22.81
N ARG A 18 3.98 4.18 -22.97
CA ARG A 18 5.28 4.53 -22.39
C ARG A 18 5.26 4.36 -20.86
N SER A 19 4.24 4.89 -20.19
CA SER A 19 4.10 4.78 -18.73
C SER A 19 3.98 3.33 -18.27
N TRP A 20 3.24 2.50 -19.02
CA TRP A 20 3.12 1.08 -18.75
C TRP A 20 4.43 0.32 -19.00
N LEU A 21 5.15 0.64 -20.09
CA LEU A 21 6.45 0.05 -20.40
C LEU A 21 7.50 0.42 -19.34
N HIS A 22 7.53 1.66 -18.86
CA HIS A 22 8.40 2.07 -17.74
C HIS A 22 8.13 1.25 -16.47
N ARG A 23 6.85 1.00 -16.14
CA ARG A 23 6.50 0.14 -15.00
C ARG A 23 6.98 -1.29 -15.22
N ARG A 24 6.89 -1.80 -16.45
CA ARG A 24 7.32 -3.15 -16.83
C ARG A 24 8.84 -3.28 -16.81
N GLU A 25 9.57 -2.27 -17.28
CA GLU A 25 11.02 -2.19 -17.22
C GLU A 25 11.51 -2.23 -15.78
N ARG A 26 10.98 -1.34 -14.92
CA ARG A 26 11.31 -1.32 -13.49
C ARG A 26 11.02 -2.66 -12.81
N ALA A 27 9.89 -3.29 -13.14
CA ALA A 27 9.58 -4.63 -12.62
C ALA A 27 10.56 -5.70 -13.11
N ALA A 28 11.02 -5.63 -14.37
CA ALA A 28 12.01 -6.54 -14.93
C ALA A 28 13.40 -6.32 -14.31
N LEU A 29 13.82 -5.07 -14.10
CA LEU A 29 15.07 -4.70 -13.42
C LEU A 29 15.06 -5.19 -11.97
N CYS A 30 13.97 -4.95 -11.23
CA CYS A 30 13.82 -5.43 -9.86
C CYS A 30 13.97 -6.96 -9.77
N ARG A 31 13.33 -7.71 -10.69
CA ARG A 31 13.48 -9.18 -10.76
C ARG A 31 14.89 -9.61 -11.11
N LEU A 32 15.56 -8.89 -12.02
CA LEU A 32 16.95 -9.17 -12.38
C LEU A 32 17.86 -9.00 -11.15
N GLY A 33 17.69 -7.90 -10.41
CA GLY A 33 18.39 -7.66 -9.15
C GLY A 33 18.15 -8.74 -8.10
N GLU A 34 16.91 -9.20 -7.92
CA GLU A 34 16.57 -10.29 -6.99
C GLU A 34 17.25 -11.61 -7.36
N VAL A 35 17.27 -11.98 -8.64
CA VAL A 35 17.93 -13.20 -9.14
C VAL A 35 19.45 -13.11 -8.97
N LEU A 36 20.03 -11.93 -9.17
CA LEU A 36 21.47 -11.72 -9.00
C LEU A 36 21.90 -11.69 -7.53
N ALA A 37 21.09 -11.10 -6.65
CA ALA A 37 21.35 -11.14 -5.21
C ALA A 37 21.45 -12.59 -4.71
N THR A 38 20.58 -13.47 -5.22
CA THR A 38 20.50 -14.87 -4.79
C THR A 38 21.53 -15.79 -5.47
N THR A 39 21.75 -15.65 -6.77
CA THR A 39 22.51 -16.64 -7.57
C THR A 39 23.66 -16.04 -8.40
N GLY A 40 23.78 -14.73 -8.45
CA GLY A 40 24.70 -14.04 -9.35
C GLY A 40 26.14 -13.99 -8.83
N PRO A 41 27.15 -14.09 -9.72
CA PRO A 41 28.51 -13.72 -9.38
C PRO A 41 28.58 -12.22 -9.03
N ILE A 42 29.43 -11.87 -8.07
CA ILE A 42 29.56 -10.49 -7.57
C ILE A 42 30.94 -9.97 -7.93
N ASP A 43 31.02 -9.23 -9.03
CA ASP A 43 32.32 -8.87 -9.59
C ASP A 43 32.74 -7.42 -9.33
N THR A 44 31.88 -6.60 -8.70
CA THR A 44 32.21 -5.20 -8.33
C THR A 44 31.93 -4.90 -6.86
N PRO A 45 32.67 -3.96 -6.26
CA PRO A 45 32.41 -3.50 -4.90
C PRO A 45 30.99 -2.92 -4.75
N ASP A 46 30.48 -2.23 -5.77
CA ASP A 46 29.12 -1.68 -5.76
C ASP A 46 28.05 -2.77 -5.76
N MET A 47 28.23 -3.83 -6.56
CA MET A 47 27.31 -4.98 -6.52
C MET A 47 27.36 -5.70 -5.17
N ARG A 48 28.53 -5.79 -4.53
CA ARG A 48 28.65 -6.33 -3.15
C ARG A 48 27.86 -5.49 -2.15
N ARG A 49 28.00 -4.16 -2.22
CA ARG A 49 27.26 -3.24 -1.35
C ARG A 49 25.75 -3.39 -1.54
N TRP A 50 25.27 -3.33 -2.78
CA TRP A 50 23.84 -3.50 -3.08
C TRP A 50 23.31 -4.86 -2.64
N LYS A 51 24.08 -5.93 -2.86
CA LYS A 51 23.70 -7.27 -2.37
C LYS A 51 23.58 -7.30 -0.84
N GLN A 52 24.53 -6.73 -0.10
CA GLN A 52 24.46 -6.66 1.36
C GLN A 52 23.22 -5.90 1.85
N GLU A 53 22.87 -4.79 1.19
CA GLU A 53 21.65 -4.03 1.50
C GLU A 53 20.38 -4.85 1.21
N ILE A 54 20.36 -5.58 0.09
CA ILE A 54 19.25 -6.47 -0.26
C ILE A 54 19.14 -7.63 0.74
N ASP A 55 20.25 -8.28 1.09
CA ASP A 55 20.29 -9.39 2.04
C ASP A 55 19.82 -8.94 3.43
N ALA A 56 20.23 -7.76 3.89
CA ALA A 56 19.75 -7.17 5.14
C ALA A 56 18.24 -6.92 5.12
N GLY A 57 17.71 -6.35 4.04
CA GLY A 57 16.27 -6.12 3.92
C GLY A 57 15.46 -7.42 3.74
N LEU A 58 16.00 -8.44 3.06
CA LEU A 58 15.40 -9.76 2.97
C LEU A 58 15.36 -10.45 4.34
N GLY A 59 16.42 -10.33 5.13
CA GLY A 59 16.47 -10.79 6.52
C GLY A 59 15.37 -10.17 7.39
N ARG A 60 15.12 -8.86 7.23
CA ARG A 60 14.01 -8.16 7.89
C ARG A 60 12.63 -8.66 7.44
N ILE A 61 12.45 -8.98 6.15
CA ILE A 61 11.20 -9.57 5.66
C ILE A 61 11.00 -10.98 6.22
N GLU A 62 12.08 -11.74 6.35
CA GLU A 62 12.04 -13.08 6.91
C GLU A 62 11.70 -13.04 8.40
N SER A 63 12.30 -12.15 9.19
CA SER A 63 11.97 -11.97 10.60
C SER A 63 10.50 -11.63 10.80
N LEU A 64 9.95 -10.69 10.03
CA LEU A 64 8.52 -10.35 10.05
C LEU A 64 7.62 -11.53 9.64
N THR A 65 8.11 -12.40 8.76
CA THR A 65 7.39 -13.61 8.35
C THR A 65 7.39 -14.66 9.47
N ARG A 66 8.50 -14.80 10.20
CA ARG A 66 8.58 -15.65 11.39
C ARG A 66 7.68 -15.13 12.50
N GLU A 67 7.72 -13.84 12.80
CA GLU A 67 6.82 -13.19 13.76
C GLU A 67 5.34 -13.43 13.43
N SER A 68 4.97 -13.37 12.14
CA SER A 68 3.60 -13.68 11.72
C SER A 68 3.19 -15.13 11.96
N ARG A 69 4.14 -16.08 11.89
CA ARG A 69 3.88 -17.50 12.20
C ARG A 69 3.75 -17.69 13.70
N CYS A 70 4.69 -17.14 14.48
CA CYS A 70 4.65 -17.19 15.94
C CYS A 70 3.37 -16.57 16.51
N SER A 71 2.89 -15.45 15.94
CA SER A 71 1.61 -14.84 16.33
C SER A 71 0.42 -15.79 16.07
N LEU A 72 0.44 -16.54 14.97
CA LEU A 72 -0.63 -17.49 14.65
C LEU A 72 -0.61 -18.71 15.57
N GLU A 73 0.58 -19.19 15.93
CA GLU A 73 0.77 -20.27 16.90
C GLU A 73 0.32 -19.84 18.31
N ALA A 74 0.67 -18.62 18.73
CA ALA A 74 0.19 -18.04 19.98
C ALA A 74 -1.34 -17.93 20.02
N ASP A 75 -1.98 -17.44 18.95
CA ASP A 75 -3.44 -17.37 18.87
C ASP A 75 -4.09 -18.77 18.94
N ARG A 76 -3.46 -19.78 18.33
CA ARG A 76 -3.95 -21.17 18.41
C ARG A 76 -3.85 -21.73 19.82
N ALA A 77 -2.74 -21.46 20.52
CA ALA A 77 -2.56 -21.85 21.91
C ALA A 77 -3.59 -21.18 22.81
N ASP A 78 -3.81 -19.87 22.65
CA ASP A 78 -4.82 -19.12 23.38
C ASP A 78 -6.22 -19.73 23.14
N LEU A 79 -6.60 -19.93 21.88
CA LEU A 79 -7.91 -20.51 21.52
C LEU A 79 -8.16 -21.90 22.11
N ALA A 80 -7.12 -22.67 22.43
CA ALA A 80 -7.26 -23.98 23.08
C ALA A 80 -7.58 -23.86 24.58
N ILE A 81 -7.18 -22.75 25.22
CA ILE A 81 -7.31 -22.52 26.66
C ILE A 81 -8.56 -21.69 26.97
N VAL A 82 -8.89 -20.70 26.13
CA VAL A 82 -9.96 -19.74 26.44
C VAL A 82 -11.35 -20.32 26.16
N ALA A 83 -12.35 -19.91 26.96
CA ALA A 83 -13.74 -20.27 26.73
C ALA A 83 -14.20 -19.91 25.30
N ARG A 84 -15.07 -20.75 24.70
CA ARG A 84 -15.53 -20.61 23.29
C ARG A 84 -16.12 -19.23 22.96
N TRP A 85 -16.66 -18.52 23.94
CA TRP A 85 -17.22 -17.18 23.72
C TRP A 85 -16.15 -16.09 23.58
N MET A 86 -14.93 -16.28 24.07
CA MET A 86 -13.79 -15.36 23.91
C MET A 86 -13.01 -15.61 22.61
N ALA A 87 -13.30 -16.69 21.88
CA ALA A 87 -12.64 -17.00 20.62
C ALA A 87 -12.66 -15.82 19.60
N PRO A 88 -13.75 -15.05 19.43
CA PRO A 88 -13.76 -13.89 18.54
C PRO A 88 -12.76 -12.80 18.94
N VAL A 89 -12.55 -12.58 20.24
CA VAL A 89 -11.60 -11.59 20.76
C VAL A 89 -10.16 -11.97 20.42
N VAL A 90 -9.81 -13.24 20.64
CA VAL A 90 -8.47 -13.78 20.29
C VAL A 90 -8.25 -13.73 18.77
N MET A 91 -9.26 -14.09 17.98
CA MET A 91 -9.18 -13.99 16.51
C MET A 91 -8.97 -12.55 16.04
N LEU A 92 -9.69 -11.59 16.62
CA LEU A 92 -9.59 -10.17 16.27
C LEU A 92 -8.21 -9.60 16.61
N ARG A 93 -7.68 -9.92 17.81
CA ARG A 93 -6.28 -9.59 18.20
C ARG A 93 -5.30 -10.10 17.15
N GLY A 94 -5.40 -11.38 16.79
CA GLY A 94 -4.56 -12.00 15.78
C GLY A 94 -4.65 -11.35 14.40
N ILE A 95 -5.86 -11.00 13.96
CA ILE A 95 -6.08 -10.30 12.68
C ILE A 95 -5.38 -8.93 12.71
N CYS A 96 -5.53 -8.15 13.77
CA CYS A 96 -4.88 -6.85 13.91
C CYS A 96 -3.35 -6.98 13.84
N THR A 97 -2.75 -7.90 14.61
CA THR A 97 -1.31 -8.15 14.57
C THR A 97 -0.82 -8.54 13.17
N ARG A 98 -1.53 -9.45 12.49
CA ARG A 98 -1.19 -9.86 11.13
C ARG A 98 -1.33 -8.74 10.11
N LEU A 99 -2.29 -7.81 10.28
CA LEU A 99 -2.41 -6.63 9.44
C LEU A 99 -1.21 -5.68 9.61
N VAL A 100 -0.73 -5.48 10.84
CA VAL A 100 0.50 -4.71 11.13
C VAL A 100 1.69 -5.34 10.40
N LEU A 101 1.90 -6.65 10.63
CA LEU A 101 3.05 -7.37 10.06
C LEU A 101 3.00 -7.41 8.53
N ARG A 102 1.80 -7.60 7.95
CA ARG A 102 1.60 -7.52 6.50
C ARG A 102 1.97 -6.14 5.96
N HIS A 103 1.66 -5.08 6.71
CA HIS A 103 2.03 -3.74 6.30
C HIS A 103 3.52 -3.45 6.45
N ALA A 104 4.12 -3.82 7.58
CA ALA A 104 5.56 -3.69 7.81
C ALA A 104 6.34 -4.42 6.71
N LYS A 105 5.90 -5.63 6.35
CA LYS A 105 6.45 -6.41 5.22
C LYS A 105 6.28 -5.69 3.88
N ALA A 106 5.12 -5.07 3.63
CA ALA A 106 4.89 -4.28 2.42
C ALA A 106 5.70 -2.97 2.39
N ALA A 107 6.03 -2.38 3.54
CA ALA A 107 6.91 -1.23 3.65
C ALA A 107 8.37 -1.65 3.37
N ALA A 108 8.86 -2.70 4.02
CA ALA A 108 10.19 -3.26 3.79
C ALA A 108 10.41 -3.67 2.32
N ARG A 109 9.41 -4.26 1.66
CA ARG A 109 9.46 -4.55 0.21
C ARG A 109 9.56 -3.30 -0.66
N ARG A 110 8.91 -2.20 -0.25
CA ARG A 110 8.98 -0.93 -0.97
C ARG A 110 10.34 -0.26 -0.81
N GLU A 111 10.94 -0.38 0.37
CA GLU A 111 12.31 0.08 0.67
C GLU A 111 13.37 -0.71 -0.13
N LEU A 112 13.18 -2.02 -0.30
CA LEU A 112 14.10 -2.88 -1.08
C LEU A 112 14.07 -2.64 -2.59
N ARG A 113 12.91 -2.24 -3.11
CA ARG A 113 12.69 -2.07 -4.55
C ARG A 113 13.74 -1.21 -5.26
N PRO A 114 14.11 0.00 -4.79
CA PRO A 114 15.15 0.81 -5.43
C PRO A 114 16.51 0.10 -5.45
N SER A 115 16.91 -0.59 -4.37
CA SER A 115 18.16 -1.34 -4.31
C SER A 115 18.19 -2.50 -5.31
N CYS A 116 17.08 -3.23 -5.44
CA CYS A 116 16.95 -4.29 -6.46
C CYS A 116 16.97 -3.72 -7.89
N GLU A 117 16.29 -2.58 -8.12
CA GLU A 117 16.30 -1.91 -9.43
C GLU A 117 17.72 -1.43 -9.80
N ALA A 118 18.46 -0.83 -8.86
CA ALA A 118 19.83 -0.37 -9.06
C ALA A 118 20.81 -1.53 -9.35
N LEU A 119 20.71 -2.63 -8.60
CA LEU A 119 21.52 -3.83 -8.86
C LEU A 119 21.18 -4.44 -10.23
N GLY A 120 19.89 -4.50 -10.57
CA GLY A 120 19.43 -4.97 -11.88
C GLY A 120 19.92 -4.08 -13.03
N GLU A 121 19.98 -2.77 -12.83
CA GLU A 121 20.48 -1.81 -13.83
C GLU A 121 21.99 -1.97 -14.08
N LEU A 122 22.78 -2.08 -13.02
CA LEU A 122 24.21 -2.36 -13.11
C LEU A 122 24.46 -3.65 -13.88
N ALA A 123 23.69 -4.70 -13.61
CA ALA A 123 23.84 -5.96 -14.31
C ALA A 123 23.34 -5.92 -15.76
N ALA A 124 22.25 -5.21 -16.03
CA ALA A 124 21.74 -5.01 -17.39
C ALA A 124 22.73 -4.23 -18.27
N SER A 125 23.49 -3.29 -17.70
CA SER A 125 24.53 -2.55 -18.42
C SER A 125 25.77 -3.38 -18.77
N ARG A 126 26.00 -4.50 -18.06
CA ARG A 126 27.22 -5.30 -18.19
C ARG A 126 27.18 -6.33 -19.32
N SER A 127 26.01 -6.52 -19.94
CA SER A 127 25.85 -7.26 -21.20
C SER A 127 26.33 -8.73 -21.23
N ASP A 128 26.49 -9.40 -20.09
CA ASP A 128 26.60 -10.87 -20.06
C ASP A 128 25.21 -11.49 -20.21
N ALA A 129 24.81 -11.58 -21.48
CA ALA A 129 23.46 -11.78 -22.01
C ALA A 129 22.86 -13.19 -21.84
N ALA A 130 23.40 -14.04 -20.96
CA ALA A 130 22.96 -15.44 -20.84
C ALA A 130 21.63 -15.58 -20.05
N ALA A 131 21.39 -14.72 -19.07
CA ALA A 131 20.21 -14.85 -18.21
C ALA A 131 18.90 -14.47 -18.95
N PRO A 132 17.84 -15.29 -18.85
CA PRO A 132 16.55 -15.03 -19.51
C PRO A 132 15.92 -13.70 -19.08
N VAL A 133 16.21 -13.26 -17.85
CA VAL A 133 15.69 -11.99 -17.30
C VAL A 133 16.39 -10.77 -17.93
N SER A 134 17.68 -10.85 -18.24
CA SER A 134 18.41 -9.78 -18.95
C SER A 134 17.86 -9.55 -20.37
N ARG A 135 17.51 -10.63 -21.07
CA ARG A 135 16.81 -10.55 -22.37
C ARG A 135 15.45 -9.88 -22.27
N GLN A 136 14.72 -10.11 -21.17
CA GLN A 136 13.44 -9.43 -20.94
C GLN A 136 13.61 -7.92 -20.75
N VAL A 137 14.63 -7.47 -20.01
CA VAL A 137 14.94 -6.04 -19.85
C VAL A 137 15.30 -5.42 -21.20
N ALA A 138 16.18 -6.05 -21.97
CA ALA A 138 16.57 -5.59 -23.31
C ALA A 138 15.35 -5.48 -24.25
N GLY A 139 14.45 -6.46 -24.24
CA GLY A 139 13.22 -6.45 -25.03
C GLY A 139 12.29 -5.28 -24.67
N VAL A 140 12.11 -4.99 -23.38
CA VAL A 140 11.28 -3.85 -22.93
C VAL A 140 11.94 -2.52 -23.33
N ARG A 141 13.27 -2.39 -23.19
CA ARG A 141 14.01 -1.19 -23.62
C ARG A 141 13.89 -0.94 -25.13
N ALA A 142 14.00 -1.99 -25.93
CA ALA A 142 13.81 -1.91 -27.37
C ALA A 142 12.37 -1.47 -27.74
N GLU A 143 11.36 -1.99 -27.04
CA GLU A 143 9.97 -1.58 -27.23
C GLU A 143 9.77 -0.10 -26.83
N LEU A 144 10.39 0.35 -25.75
CA LEU A 144 10.33 1.73 -25.29
C LEU A 144 10.95 2.69 -26.30
N ALA A 145 12.12 2.34 -26.85
CA ALA A 145 12.77 3.10 -27.92
C ALA A 145 11.88 3.21 -29.17
N ARG A 146 11.19 2.12 -29.56
CA ARG A 146 10.22 2.14 -30.67
C ARG A 146 9.06 3.09 -30.39
N VAL A 147 8.48 3.06 -29.19
CA VAL A 147 7.37 3.95 -28.79
C VAL A 147 7.81 5.42 -28.78
N LEU A 148 9.04 5.72 -28.35
CA LEU A 148 9.58 7.08 -28.39
C LEU A 148 9.76 7.58 -29.84
N ALA A 149 10.35 6.75 -30.71
CA ALA A 149 10.52 7.09 -32.12
C ALA A 149 9.16 7.25 -32.83
N GLU A 150 8.17 6.43 -32.50
CA GLU A 150 6.80 6.56 -33.02
C GLU A 150 6.17 7.88 -32.55
N ARG A 151 6.30 8.22 -31.26
CA ARG A 151 5.80 9.49 -30.71
C ARG A 151 6.43 10.69 -31.41
N GLU A 152 7.74 10.66 -31.61
CA GLU A 152 8.46 11.75 -32.27
C GLU A 152 7.94 12.00 -33.70
N ARG A 153 7.72 10.93 -34.48
CA ARG A 153 7.13 11.04 -35.84
C ARG A 153 5.74 11.67 -35.83
N TRP A 154 4.88 11.29 -34.88
CA TRP A 154 3.51 11.81 -34.80
C TRP A 154 3.44 13.26 -34.33
N VAL A 155 4.43 13.70 -33.55
CA VAL A 155 4.42 14.99 -32.88
C VAL A 155 5.29 16.04 -33.61
N ALA A 156 6.21 15.61 -34.47
CA ALA A 156 7.06 16.48 -35.29
C ALA A 156 6.28 17.57 -36.08
N PRO A 157 5.11 17.29 -36.70
CA PRO A 157 4.34 18.31 -37.42
C PRO A 157 3.76 19.40 -36.51
N TYR A 158 3.76 19.19 -35.19
CA TYR A 158 3.14 20.08 -34.19
C TYR A 158 4.18 20.71 -33.26
N GLY A 159 5.47 20.70 -33.63
CA GLY A 159 6.52 21.38 -32.86
C GLY A 159 6.76 20.80 -31.47
N GLY A 160 6.56 19.48 -31.27
CA GLY A 160 6.88 18.82 -30.00
C GLY A 160 5.69 18.48 -29.10
N SER A 161 4.48 18.96 -29.40
CA SER A 161 3.23 18.48 -28.79
C SER A 161 2.01 18.68 -29.70
N ALA A 162 1.22 17.63 -29.94
CA ALA A 162 -0.07 17.74 -30.62
C ALA A 162 -1.16 18.33 -29.71
N ILE A 163 -1.00 18.20 -28.38
CA ILE A 163 -1.93 18.72 -27.38
C ILE A 163 -1.83 20.25 -27.32
N PRO A 164 -2.93 20.99 -27.53
CA PRO A 164 -2.93 22.44 -27.39
C PRO A 164 -2.61 22.83 -25.94
N ALA A 165 -1.81 23.88 -25.75
CA ALA A 165 -1.34 24.32 -24.43
C ALA A 165 -2.47 24.54 -23.41
N GLY A 166 -3.65 25.01 -23.85
CA GLY A 166 -4.83 25.17 -23.00
C GLY A 166 -5.36 23.85 -22.43
N ALA A 167 -5.30 22.74 -23.18
CA ALA A 167 -5.73 21.43 -22.69
C ALA A 167 -4.73 20.84 -21.69
N VAL A 168 -3.43 21.10 -21.85
CA VAL A 168 -2.40 20.73 -20.86
C VAL A 168 -2.66 21.46 -19.54
N ARG A 169 -2.92 22.77 -19.60
CA ARG A 169 -3.23 23.58 -18.42
C ARG A 169 -4.51 23.13 -17.71
N ALA A 170 -5.58 22.87 -18.45
CA ALA A 170 -6.82 22.32 -17.90
C ALA A 170 -6.62 20.95 -17.24
N GLY A 171 -5.77 20.09 -17.82
CA GLY A 171 -5.42 18.80 -17.21
C GLY A 171 -4.64 18.95 -15.91
N VAL A 172 -3.69 19.89 -15.84
CA VAL A 172 -2.94 20.20 -14.61
C VAL A 172 -3.89 20.72 -13.53
N GLU A 173 -4.77 21.65 -13.87
CA GLU A 173 -5.78 22.22 -12.97
C GLU A 173 -6.78 21.15 -12.48
N ALA A 174 -7.27 20.28 -13.37
CA ALA A 174 -8.14 19.16 -13.00
C ALA A 174 -7.43 18.15 -12.07
N SER A 175 -6.14 17.89 -12.31
CA SER A 175 -5.34 17.04 -11.40
C SER A 175 -5.10 17.69 -10.04
N GLY A 176 -4.99 19.02 -10.01
CA GLY A 176 -4.88 19.83 -8.79
C GLY A 176 -6.18 19.81 -8.00
N PHE A 177 -7.31 20.00 -8.68
CA PHE A 177 -8.65 19.86 -8.10
C PHE A 177 -8.88 18.45 -7.57
N GLY A 178 -8.55 17.41 -8.34
CA GLY A 178 -8.67 16.01 -7.88
C GLY A 178 -7.82 15.73 -6.65
N ARG A 179 -6.60 16.28 -6.58
CA ARG A 179 -5.75 16.18 -5.38
C ARG A 179 -6.31 16.96 -4.19
N ALA A 180 -6.86 18.15 -4.41
CA ALA A 180 -7.50 18.94 -3.37
C ALA A 180 -8.76 18.24 -2.83
N VAL A 181 -9.63 17.75 -3.72
CA VAL A 181 -10.83 16.98 -3.37
C VAL A 181 -10.46 15.69 -2.65
N ALA A 182 -9.45 14.95 -3.12
CA ALA A 182 -8.97 13.75 -2.42
C ALA A 182 -8.37 14.10 -1.04
N GLY A 183 -7.65 15.21 -0.93
CA GLY A 183 -7.13 15.73 0.33
C GLY A 183 -8.25 16.11 1.31
N GLN A 184 -9.34 16.68 0.80
CA GLN A 184 -10.48 17.14 1.57
C GLN A 184 -11.44 16.00 1.96
N LEU A 185 -11.68 15.04 1.05
CA LEU A 185 -12.34 13.77 1.38
C LEU A 185 -11.55 13.01 2.44
N ARG A 186 -10.22 12.96 2.30
CA ARG A 186 -9.33 12.37 3.29
C ARG A 186 -9.44 13.12 4.62
N SER A 187 -9.39 14.46 4.64
CA SER A 187 -9.51 15.22 5.89
C SER A 187 -10.89 15.15 6.55
N HIS A 188 -11.97 14.88 5.80
CA HIS A 188 -13.32 14.73 6.36
C HIS A 188 -13.68 13.28 6.75
N LEU A 189 -13.12 12.28 6.07
CA LEU A 189 -13.32 10.87 6.40
C LEU A 189 -12.38 10.39 7.51
N LEU A 190 -11.18 10.95 7.63
CA LEU A 190 -10.20 10.54 8.65
C LEU A 190 -10.60 10.82 10.11
N PRO A 191 -11.25 11.95 10.47
CA PRO A 191 -11.76 12.17 11.83
C PRO A 191 -12.92 11.22 12.16
N LYS A 192 -13.63 10.76 11.12
CA LYS A 192 -14.80 9.89 11.24
C LYS A 192 -14.47 8.41 11.11
N ALA A 193 -13.29 8.03 10.66
CA ALA A 193 -12.89 6.63 10.54
C ALA A 193 -12.88 5.88 11.90
N PRO A 194 -12.36 6.44 13.00
CA PRO A 194 -12.48 5.82 14.33
C PRO A 194 -13.94 5.76 14.79
N ALA A 195 -14.72 6.80 14.50
CA ALA A 195 -16.15 6.84 14.83
C ALA A 195 -16.94 5.79 14.04
N LEU A 196 -16.66 5.58 12.75
CA LEU A 196 -17.28 4.56 11.90
C LEU A 196 -16.87 3.15 12.30
N VAL A 197 -15.61 2.95 12.70
CA VAL A 197 -15.14 1.68 13.27
C VAL A 197 -15.83 1.43 14.61
N GLY A 198 -15.92 2.43 15.49
CA GLY A 198 -16.68 2.37 16.73
C GLY A 198 -18.17 2.10 16.50
N LEU A 199 -18.77 2.67 15.46
CA LEU A 199 -20.16 2.43 15.06
C LEU A 199 -20.35 1.02 14.50
N ALA A 200 -19.42 0.52 13.69
CA ALA A 200 -19.46 -0.84 13.15
C ALA A 200 -19.27 -1.89 14.26
N VAL A 201 -18.36 -1.62 15.21
CA VAL A 201 -18.15 -2.45 16.40
C VAL A 201 -19.38 -2.40 17.30
N GLY A 202 -19.92 -1.21 17.58
CA GLY A 202 -21.16 -1.01 18.34
C GLY A 202 -22.37 -1.69 17.70
N TRP A 203 -22.50 -1.60 16.38
CA TRP A 203 -23.53 -2.29 15.60
C TRP A 203 -23.37 -3.81 15.64
N TRP A 204 -22.14 -4.31 15.52
CA TRP A 204 -21.85 -5.74 15.64
C TRP A 204 -22.14 -6.26 17.05
N ILE A 205 -21.79 -5.52 18.10
CA ILE A 205 -22.12 -5.85 19.49
C ILE A 205 -23.63 -5.85 19.69
N ALA A 206 -24.34 -4.81 19.24
CA ALA A 206 -25.80 -4.73 19.33
C ALA A 206 -26.50 -5.83 18.54
N ASN A 207 -25.90 -6.34 17.46
CA ASN A 207 -26.45 -7.42 16.65
C ASN A 207 -26.10 -8.84 17.18
N THR A 208 -25.01 -8.96 17.95
CA THR A 208 -24.49 -10.26 18.43
C THR A 208 -24.82 -10.51 19.90
N TYR A 209 -24.94 -9.46 20.72
CA TYR A 209 -25.14 -9.49 22.17
C TYR A 209 -26.23 -8.49 22.57
N THR A 210 -27.49 -8.88 22.42
CA THR A 210 -28.62 -8.15 23.04
C THR A 210 -28.96 -8.82 24.36
N ASP A 211 -28.72 -8.13 25.47
CA ASP A 211 -29.36 -8.47 26.74
C ASP A 211 -30.30 -7.34 27.18
N SER A 212 -31.31 -7.77 27.92
CA SER A 212 -32.23 -7.04 28.79
C SER A 212 -33.55 -6.45 28.22
N HIS A 213 -34.65 -7.04 28.73
CA HIS A 213 -36.01 -6.59 29.06
C HIS A 213 -36.80 -5.59 28.18
N LEU A 214 -36.16 -4.63 27.52
CA LEU A 214 -36.81 -3.64 26.65
C LEU A 214 -37.46 -4.30 25.42
N ARG A 215 -36.85 -5.37 24.92
CA ARG A 215 -37.46 -6.23 23.87
C ARG A 215 -38.56 -7.16 24.38
N SER A 216 -38.65 -7.46 25.68
CA SER A 216 -39.83 -8.16 26.23
C SER A 216 -41.05 -7.24 26.21
N ALA A 217 -40.83 -5.93 26.43
CA ALA A 217 -41.87 -4.90 26.29
C ALA A 217 -42.19 -4.57 24.82
N LEU A 218 -41.23 -4.65 23.90
CA LEU A 218 -41.50 -4.49 22.46
C LEU A 218 -42.08 -5.76 21.80
N ARG A 219 -41.84 -6.95 22.38
CA ARG A 219 -42.50 -8.21 21.98
C ARG A 219 -43.97 -8.28 22.40
N SER A 220 -44.35 -7.70 23.54
CA SER A 220 -45.78 -7.58 23.89
C SER A 220 -46.55 -6.65 22.95
N ILE A 221 -45.84 -5.89 22.11
CA ILE A 221 -46.39 -4.97 21.09
C ILE A 221 -46.18 -5.52 19.65
N GLY A 222 -45.61 -6.72 19.49
CA GLY A 222 -45.63 -7.44 18.20
C GLY A 222 -44.59 -7.01 17.16
N ILE A 223 -43.52 -6.29 17.53
CA ILE A 223 -42.51 -5.82 16.58
C ILE A 223 -41.16 -6.54 16.81
N GLY A 224 -40.79 -7.42 15.88
CA GLY A 224 -39.38 -7.76 15.61
C GLY A 224 -39.03 -9.25 15.51
N SER A 225 -38.45 -9.63 14.36
CA SER A 225 -37.72 -10.89 14.15
C SER A 225 -36.22 -10.69 14.42
N GLY A 226 -35.66 -11.37 15.43
CA GLY A 226 -34.19 -11.47 15.57
C GLY A 226 -33.64 -12.20 16.81
N GLY A 227 -32.58 -12.99 16.59
CA GLY A 227 -31.51 -13.39 17.55
C GLY A 227 -31.62 -14.77 18.23
N THR A 228 -30.64 -15.66 18.02
CA THR A 228 -30.66 -17.09 18.43
C THR A 228 -29.86 -17.47 19.70
N ARG A 229 -29.26 -16.54 20.47
CA ARG A 229 -28.52 -16.91 21.70
C ARG A 229 -28.72 -15.95 22.88
N VAL A 230 -29.07 -16.52 24.02
CA VAL A 230 -29.10 -15.90 25.34
C VAL A 230 -27.75 -16.18 26.02
N VAL A 231 -27.13 -15.16 26.60
CA VAL A 231 -25.79 -15.22 27.21
C VAL A 231 -25.93 -15.06 28.73
N SER A 232 -25.13 -15.78 29.53
CA SER A 232 -25.21 -15.70 31.01
C SER A 232 -24.73 -14.34 31.53
N SER A 233 -25.28 -13.88 32.67
CA SER A 233 -24.92 -12.57 33.27
C SER A 233 -23.42 -12.43 33.55
N SER A 234 -22.75 -13.51 33.95
CA SER A 234 -21.30 -13.55 34.15
C SER A 234 -20.49 -13.31 32.88
N THR A 235 -21.01 -13.74 31.73
CA THR A 235 -20.39 -13.49 30.42
C THR A 235 -20.63 -12.05 29.98
N TYR A 236 -21.76 -11.46 30.35
CA TYR A 236 -22.08 -10.04 30.09
C TYR A 236 -21.18 -9.09 30.89
N GLU A 237 -20.94 -9.38 32.18
CA GLU A 237 -20.00 -8.61 33.01
C GLU A 237 -18.59 -8.64 32.43
N ALA A 238 -18.10 -9.82 32.05
CA ALA A 238 -16.80 -9.96 31.41
C ALA A 238 -16.74 -9.22 30.06
N MET A 239 -17.78 -9.32 29.22
CA MET A 239 -17.81 -8.59 27.95
C MET A 239 -17.92 -7.08 28.12
N SER A 240 -18.64 -6.59 29.13
CA SER A 240 -18.75 -5.16 29.44
C SER A 240 -17.39 -4.53 29.81
N PHE A 241 -16.50 -5.33 30.39
CA PHE A 241 -15.13 -4.94 30.70
C PHE A 241 -14.23 -4.98 29.45
N TRP A 242 -14.30 -6.07 28.66
CA TRP A 242 -13.39 -6.27 27.52
C TRP A 242 -13.76 -5.46 26.28
N LEU A 243 -15.03 -5.14 26.05
CA LEU A 243 -15.50 -4.43 24.85
C LEU A 243 -15.01 -2.99 24.74
N PRO A 244 -15.09 -2.15 25.78
CA PRO A 244 -14.51 -0.81 25.74
C PRO A 244 -13.00 -0.84 25.54
N LEU A 245 -12.31 -1.83 26.13
CA LEU A 245 -10.87 -2.00 25.99
C LEU A 245 -10.48 -2.38 24.56
N LEU A 246 -11.24 -3.28 23.93
CA LEU A 246 -11.09 -3.67 22.52
C LEU A 246 -11.39 -2.52 21.58
N ALA A 247 -12.46 -1.77 21.84
CA ALA A 247 -12.83 -0.59 21.05
C ALA A 247 -11.75 0.49 21.18
N ALA A 248 -11.24 0.75 22.39
CA ALA A 248 -10.16 1.69 22.62
C ALA A 248 -8.86 1.24 21.94
N ALA A 249 -8.51 -0.05 21.99
CA ALA A 249 -7.32 -0.60 21.33
C ALA A 249 -7.44 -0.53 19.79
N LEU A 250 -8.61 -0.84 19.22
CA LEU A 250 -8.87 -0.67 17.79
C LEU A 250 -8.83 0.80 17.36
N CYS A 251 -9.40 1.70 18.16
CA CYS A 251 -9.37 3.15 17.91
C CYS A 251 -7.95 3.73 18.04
N ALA A 252 -7.18 3.30 19.05
CA ALA A 252 -5.80 3.71 19.24
C ALA A 252 -4.91 3.18 18.10
N TYR A 253 -5.09 1.92 17.71
CA TYR A 253 -4.37 1.34 16.57
C TYR A 253 -4.73 2.04 15.25
N ALA A 254 -6.00 2.32 14.99
CA ALA A 254 -6.42 3.08 13.81
C ALA A 254 -5.87 4.53 13.85
N GLY A 255 -5.86 5.16 15.02
CA GLY A 255 -5.32 6.51 15.25
C GLY A 255 -3.81 6.58 15.03
N GLU A 256 -3.04 5.65 15.60
CA GLU A 256 -1.58 5.55 15.45
C GLU A 256 -1.18 5.25 14.00
N ARG A 257 -1.96 4.41 13.30
CA ARG A 257 -1.76 4.09 11.88
C ARG A 257 -2.02 5.30 10.97
N ILE A 258 -3.05 6.08 11.28
CA ILE A 258 -3.34 7.32 10.57
C ILE A 258 -2.26 8.35 10.90
N GLY A 259 -1.85 8.47 12.16
CA GLY A 259 -0.78 9.36 12.64
C GLY A 259 0.59 9.08 12.04
N GLY A 260 0.97 7.80 11.85
CA GLY A 260 2.22 7.41 11.20
C GLY A 260 2.31 7.84 9.72
N PHE A 261 1.17 7.98 9.02
CA PHE A 261 1.12 8.61 7.69
C PHE A 261 1.34 10.13 7.74
N TYR A 262 1.06 10.78 8.87
CA TYR A 262 1.32 12.21 9.08
C TYR A 262 2.78 12.49 9.50
N GLY A 263 3.42 11.60 10.27
CA GLY A 263 4.83 11.75 10.66
C GLY A 263 5.80 11.78 9.47
N LEU A 264 5.59 10.90 8.49
CA LEU A 264 6.38 10.86 7.25
C LEU A 264 6.18 12.10 6.36
N VAL A 265 4.99 12.69 6.35
CA VAL A 265 4.71 13.92 5.56
C VAL A 265 5.17 15.18 6.29
N ARG A 266 5.14 15.20 7.63
CA ARG A 266 5.64 16.32 8.42
C ARG A 266 7.16 16.44 8.35
N HIS A 267 7.89 15.33 8.37
CA HIS A 267 9.34 15.35 8.12
C HIS A 267 9.71 15.76 6.68
N SER A 268 8.93 15.39 5.66
CA SER A 268 9.14 15.91 4.30
C SER A 268 8.80 17.40 4.15
N ARG A 269 7.89 17.94 4.99
CA ARG A 269 7.49 19.36 4.96
C ARG A 269 8.38 20.24 5.84
N GLU A 270 8.92 19.71 6.93
CA GLU A 270 9.97 20.35 7.73
C GLU A 270 11.29 20.37 6.96
N ALA A 271 11.69 19.28 6.29
CA ALA A 271 12.88 19.25 5.42
C ALA A 271 12.78 20.21 4.21
N ALA A 272 11.57 20.46 3.70
CA ALA A 272 11.33 21.43 2.62
C ALA A 272 11.25 22.88 3.12
N MET A 273 11.04 23.11 4.43
CA MET A 273 10.98 24.46 5.03
C MET A 273 12.27 24.86 5.75
N THR A 274 13.15 23.92 6.10
CA THR A 274 14.48 24.22 6.68
C THR A 274 15.51 24.66 5.65
N GLY A 275 15.17 24.73 4.36
CA GLY A 275 15.99 25.39 3.34
C GLY A 275 17.43 24.88 3.33
N ASP A 276 17.61 23.56 3.27
CA ASP A 276 18.94 22.97 3.13
C ASP A 276 19.33 22.99 1.63
N PRO A 277 20.28 23.84 1.21
CA PRO A 277 20.56 24.09 -0.21
C PRO A 277 21.20 22.90 -0.94
N GLU A 278 21.65 21.85 -0.23
CA GLU A 278 22.26 20.67 -0.85
C GLU A 278 21.25 19.71 -1.52
N ALA A 279 19.94 19.86 -1.27
CA ALA A 279 18.93 18.97 -1.86
C ALA A 279 18.53 19.34 -3.30
N ILE A 280 18.86 20.55 -3.76
CA ILE A 280 18.45 21.05 -5.08
C ILE A 280 19.42 20.58 -6.18
N ASP A 281 20.68 20.30 -5.84
CA ASP A 281 21.74 20.00 -6.83
C ASP A 281 21.82 18.53 -7.29
N ARG A 282 20.96 17.65 -6.75
CA ARG A 282 20.87 16.23 -7.19
C ARG A 282 19.73 15.95 -8.16
N SER A 283 19.06 16.99 -8.67
CA SER A 283 17.94 16.86 -9.61
C SER A 283 18.13 17.58 -10.96
N ALA A 284 19.36 18.03 -11.24
CA ALA A 284 19.81 18.37 -12.59
C ALA A 284 20.37 17.13 -13.31
#